data_AF-A0A0D2KZ05-F1
#
_entry.id   AF-A0A0D2KZ05-F1
#
_cell.length_a   1.000
_cell.length_b   1.000
_cell.length_c   1.000
_cell.angle_alpha   90.00
_cell.angle_beta   90.00
_cell.angle_gamma   90.00
#
_symmetry.space_group_name_H-M   'P 1'
#
loop_
_entity.id
_entity.type
_entity.pdbx_description
1 polymer ?
#
loop_
_entity_poly.entity_id
_entity_poly.type
_entity_poly.pdbx_seq_one_letter_code
_entity_poly.pdbx_strand_id
1 'polypeptide(L)'
;MPGKTLPTITRAEVEQHNSRKSCYVTIGERVFDVTDFIDDHPGGGELILEFAGKDVKQILEDEDSHFHTETAYEILEESLVGFVPTDAVLKTAVDSSHPDQVVPLPATAEGNEQLKAHGVQADLPNRPLYESTGMSSEDDLSKETDLDQDWKTHKFLDLNRPLFPQMLFSKFSKEFYLEQVHRPRHYKGGDSAPLFGNVLEPLSKTAWYMIPILWLPPVLYGSVLGIITLGPVGIAYWSLGLFLWTLVEYLLHRFLFHIDSYLPDHPLFLTLHFVLHGIHHYLPMDKYRLVMPPAMFLILATPFYKLAHFVFWYNWYAAITVFSGGIFGYICYDCTHYWLHHHQLPAYVRDLKKYHLAHHYQNFELGFGVTSKFWDYVWGTELKYTKPIKSS
;
A
#
# COMPACT_ATOMS: atom_id res chain seq x y z
N MET A 1 -4.22 9.93 -0.28
CA MET A 1 -4.50 11.38 -0.34
C MET A 1 -4.28 11.83 -1.78
N PRO A 2 -4.76 12.99 -2.28
CA PRO A 2 -4.40 13.42 -3.63
C PRO A 2 -2.91 13.78 -3.67
N GLY A 3 -2.12 13.08 -4.49
CA GLY A 3 -0.68 13.29 -4.60
C GLY A 3 -0.34 14.75 -4.89
N LYS A 4 0.23 15.42 -3.88
CA LYS A 4 0.59 16.85 -3.92
C LYS A 4 1.61 17.07 -5.03
N THR A 5 1.23 17.80 -6.08
CA THR A 5 2.21 18.71 -6.70
C THR A 5 2.60 19.68 -5.61
N LEU A 6 3.82 19.56 -5.11
CA LEU A 6 4.25 20.36 -3.97
C LEU A 6 4.22 21.84 -4.38
N PRO A 7 3.50 22.69 -3.63
CA PRO A 7 3.32 24.09 -3.99
C PRO A 7 4.65 24.82 -4.09
N THR A 8 4.67 25.84 -4.94
CA THR A 8 5.71 26.87 -4.86
C THR A 8 5.37 27.78 -3.69
N ILE A 9 6.27 27.89 -2.72
CA ILE A 9 6.11 28.70 -1.50
C ILE A 9 7.14 29.80 -1.55
N THR A 10 6.72 31.06 -1.44
CA THR A 10 7.64 32.19 -1.49
C THR A 10 8.51 32.24 -0.23
N ARG A 11 9.72 32.80 -0.34
CA ARG A 11 10.60 32.95 0.83
C ARG A 11 9.95 33.78 1.95
N ALA A 12 9.15 34.79 1.60
CA ALA A 12 8.39 35.58 2.56
C ALA A 12 7.27 34.80 3.27
N GLU A 13 6.72 33.76 2.67
CA GLU A 13 5.76 32.85 3.33
C GLU A 13 6.49 31.89 4.25
N VAL A 14 7.63 31.32 3.82
CA VAL A 14 8.47 30.46 4.68
C VAL A 14 8.89 31.19 5.96
N GLU A 15 9.31 32.45 5.86
CA GLU A 15 9.74 33.27 7.01
C GLU A 15 8.61 33.53 8.03
N GLN A 16 7.33 33.40 7.63
CA GLN A 16 6.18 33.53 8.53
C GLN A 16 5.95 32.26 9.37
N HIS A 17 6.51 31.12 8.95
CA HIS A 17 6.45 29.84 9.66
C HIS A 17 7.65 29.70 10.61
N ASN A 18 7.73 30.60 11.60
CA ASN A 18 8.87 30.75 12.52
C ASN A 18 8.54 30.41 14.00
N SER A 19 7.54 29.57 14.25
CA SER A 19 7.07 29.28 15.62
C SER A 19 6.94 27.78 15.88
N ARG A 20 6.88 27.36 17.15
CA ARG A 20 6.71 25.95 17.53
C ARG A 20 5.42 25.30 17.00
N LYS A 21 4.40 26.09 16.67
CA LYS A 21 3.14 25.59 16.09
C LYS A 21 3.16 25.54 14.56
N SER A 22 4.18 26.13 13.94
CA SER A 22 4.34 26.19 12.49
C SER A 22 5.78 26.60 12.18
N CYS A 23 6.60 25.61 11.86
CA CYS A 23 8.05 25.72 11.72
C CYS A 23 8.51 25.13 10.40
N TYR A 24 8.81 26.00 9.43
CA TYR A 24 9.34 25.58 8.14
C TYR A 24 10.83 25.88 8.05
N VAL A 25 11.57 25.07 7.31
CA VAL A 25 13.00 25.28 7.03
C VAL A 25 13.27 25.04 5.54
N THR A 26 14.34 25.64 5.02
CA THR A 26 14.74 25.43 3.61
C THR A 26 16.11 24.80 3.46
N ILE A 27 16.29 24.03 2.40
CA ILE A 27 17.61 23.63 1.91
C ILE A 27 17.67 23.99 0.44
N GLY A 28 18.32 25.11 0.15
CA GLY A 28 18.37 25.67 -1.20
C GLY A 28 16.97 26.06 -1.68
N GLU A 29 16.45 25.33 -2.67
CA GLU A 29 15.14 25.58 -3.28
C GLU A 29 14.03 24.73 -2.66
N ARG A 30 14.34 23.81 -1.74
CA ARG A 30 13.36 22.89 -1.11
C ARG A 30 12.83 23.49 0.19
N VAL A 31 11.52 23.35 0.44
CA VAL A 31 10.84 23.80 1.66
C VAL A 31 10.33 22.60 2.44
N PHE A 32 10.67 22.52 3.72
CA PHE A 32 10.31 21.41 4.61
C PHE A 32 9.49 21.92 5.79
N ASP A 33 8.40 21.22 6.11
CA ASP A 33 7.61 21.45 7.32
C ASP A 33 8.05 20.48 8.42
N VAL A 34 8.83 20.98 9.38
CA VAL A 34 9.38 20.19 10.47
C VAL A 34 8.59 20.37 11.77
N THR A 35 7.39 20.95 11.71
CA THR A 35 6.57 21.27 12.89
C THR A 35 6.34 20.06 13.79
N ASP A 36 5.97 18.93 13.20
CA ASP A 36 5.69 17.69 13.93
C ASP A 36 6.97 17.00 14.44
N PHE A 37 8.13 17.35 13.89
CA PHE A 37 9.42 16.75 14.24
C PHE A 37 10.17 17.51 15.35
N ILE A 38 9.72 18.70 15.75
CA ILE A 38 10.39 19.54 16.76
C ILE A 38 10.62 18.78 18.07
N ASP A 39 9.60 18.09 18.57
CA ASP A 39 9.66 17.40 19.86
C ASP A 39 10.41 16.04 19.78
N ASP A 40 10.53 15.48 18.57
CA ASP A 40 11.21 14.21 18.30
C ASP A 40 12.68 14.40 17.90
N HIS A 41 13.14 15.65 17.76
CA HIS A 41 14.51 15.95 17.37
C HIS A 41 15.54 15.52 18.44
N PRO A 42 16.46 14.60 18.14
CA PRO A 42 17.43 14.07 19.13
C PRO A 42 18.36 15.13 19.74
N GLY A 43 18.62 16.23 19.02
CA GLY A 43 19.41 17.36 19.50
C GLY A 43 18.62 18.37 20.36
N GLY A 44 17.30 18.17 20.50
CA GLY A 44 16.38 19.09 21.16
C GLY A 44 15.68 20.05 20.20
N GLY A 45 14.38 20.26 20.40
CA GLY A 45 13.54 21.08 19.52
C GLY A 45 13.87 22.57 19.53
N GLU A 46 14.50 23.08 20.60
CA GLU A 46 14.90 24.49 20.69
C GLU A 46 15.93 24.88 19.60
N LEU A 47 16.80 23.94 19.20
CA LEU A 47 17.75 24.17 18.10
C LEU A 47 17.05 24.34 16.75
N ILE A 48 15.96 23.59 16.50
CA ILE A 48 15.18 23.74 15.28
C ILE A 48 14.49 25.12 15.26
N LEU A 49 13.99 25.59 16.40
CA LEU A 49 13.31 26.87 16.51
C LEU A 49 14.21 28.08 16.21
N GLU A 50 15.51 28.00 16.50
CA GLU A 50 16.49 29.06 16.15
C GLU A 50 16.63 29.25 14.63
N PHE A 51 16.37 28.19 13.86
CA PHE A 51 16.45 28.17 12.41
C PHE A 51 15.07 28.12 11.73
N ALA A 52 13.98 28.28 12.49
CA ALA A 52 12.64 28.35 11.94
C ALA A 52 12.51 29.54 10.96
N GLY A 53 12.01 29.26 9.76
CA GLY A 53 11.90 30.19 8.65
C GLY A 53 13.21 30.47 7.90
N LYS A 54 14.30 29.73 8.17
CA LYS A 54 15.63 29.96 7.58
C LYS A 54 16.14 28.78 6.76
N ASP A 55 17.21 29.03 6.01
CA ASP A 55 17.96 27.98 5.31
C ASP A 55 18.91 27.26 6.26
N VAL A 56 18.78 25.93 6.31
CA VAL A 56 19.51 25.05 7.22
C VAL A 56 20.63 24.26 6.55
N LYS A 57 20.91 24.49 5.25
CA LYS A 57 21.93 23.73 4.51
C LYS A 57 23.29 23.76 5.20
N GLN A 58 23.75 24.96 5.58
CA GLN A 58 25.07 25.15 6.17
C GLN A 58 25.20 24.50 7.53
N ILE A 59 24.15 24.51 8.36
CA ILE A 59 24.18 23.94 9.70
C ILE A 59 23.99 22.42 9.69
N LEU A 60 23.32 21.87 8.67
CA LEU A 60 23.21 20.41 8.45
C LEU A 60 24.51 19.79 7.92
N GLU A 61 25.26 20.52 7.09
CA GLU A 61 26.55 20.08 6.51
C GLU A 61 27.75 20.29 7.46
N ASP A 62 27.56 20.99 8.59
CA ASP A 62 28.61 21.29 9.56
C ASP A 62 28.84 20.12 10.53
N GLU A 63 29.71 19.19 10.13
CA GLU A 63 30.13 18.02 10.94
C GLU A 63 30.83 18.39 12.26
N ASP A 64 31.41 19.60 12.37
CA ASP A 64 32.06 20.07 13.61
C ASP A 64 31.04 20.52 14.66
N SER A 65 29.82 20.88 14.23
CA SER A 65 28.73 21.31 15.11
C SER A 65 27.86 20.14 15.61
N HIS A 66 27.50 19.18 14.75
CA HIS A 66 26.78 17.94 15.07
C HIS A 66 26.62 17.03 13.83
N PHE A 67 26.52 15.72 14.06
CA PHE A 67 26.47 14.71 13.00
C PHE A 67 25.03 14.23 12.71
N HIS A 68 24.65 14.21 11.42
CA HIS A 68 23.39 13.64 10.94
C HIS A 68 23.65 12.34 10.15
N THR A 69 22.97 11.26 10.50
CA THR A 69 22.99 10.00 9.74
C THR A 69 22.23 10.13 8.43
N GLU A 70 22.46 9.23 7.46
CA GLU A 70 21.68 9.19 6.21
C GLU A 70 20.16 9.11 6.47
N THR A 71 19.75 8.39 7.52
CA THR A 71 18.35 8.32 7.96
C THR A 71 17.76 9.67 8.43
N ALA A 72 18.58 10.59 8.94
CA ALA A 72 18.09 11.93 9.30
C ALA A 72 17.76 12.76 8.05
N TYR A 73 18.54 12.60 6.98
CA TYR A 73 18.24 13.23 5.69
C TYR A 73 16.97 12.65 5.06
N GLU A 74 16.74 11.34 5.17
CA GLU A 74 15.52 10.68 4.70
C GLU A 74 14.26 11.17 5.44
N ILE A 75 14.32 11.31 6.78
CA ILE A 75 13.22 11.88 7.58
C ILE A 75 12.91 13.32 7.15
N LEU A 76 13.95 14.11 6.85
CA LEU A 76 13.77 15.46 6.34
C LEU A 76 13.12 15.46 4.95
N GLU A 77 13.47 14.52 4.07
CA GLU A 77 12.83 14.41 2.74
C GLU A 77 11.33 14.14 2.83
N GLU A 78 10.87 13.38 3.81
CA GLU A 78 9.44 13.12 4.06
C GLU A 78 8.68 14.39 4.50
N SER A 79 9.40 15.35 5.07
CA SER A 79 8.85 16.64 5.51
C SER A 79 8.77 17.67 4.36
N LEU A 80 9.09 17.28 3.11
CA LEU A 80 9.10 18.20 1.97
C LEU A 80 7.67 18.66 1.62
N VAL A 81 7.42 19.96 1.74
CA VAL A 81 6.11 20.58 1.50
C VAL A 81 6.05 21.50 0.30
N GLY A 82 7.19 21.90 -0.29
CA GLY A 82 7.21 22.85 -1.38
C GLY A 82 8.59 23.16 -1.96
N PHE A 83 8.61 24.09 -2.91
CA PHE A 83 9.83 24.66 -3.48
C PHE A 83 9.78 26.20 -3.47
N VAL A 84 10.92 26.85 -3.26
CA VAL A 84 11.06 28.31 -3.38
C VAL A 84 11.38 28.67 -4.83
N PRO A 85 10.65 29.62 -5.45
CA PRO A 85 10.92 30.00 -6.83
C PRO A 85 12.24 30.79 -6.93
N THR A 86 13.04 30.53 -7.96
CA THR A 86 14.29 31.25 -8.22
C THR A 86 14.04 32.62 -8.87
N ASP A 87 14.95 33.57 -8.68
CA ASP A 87 14.83 34.93 -9.25
C ASP A 87 14.72 34.92 -10.78
N ALA A 88 15.33 33.94 -11.45
CA ALA A 88 15.19 33.74 -12.89
C ALA A 88 13.78 33.27 -13.27
N VAL A 89 13.18 32.38 -12.48
CA VAL A 89 11.81 31.86 -12.67
C VAL A 89 10.78 32.97 -12.40
N LEU A 90 10.98 33.80 -11.37
CA LEU A 90 10.11 34.94 -11.07
C LEU A 90 10.16 36.01 -12.18
N LYS A 91 11.35 36.38 -12.67
CA LYS A 91 11.48 37.32 -13.80
C LYS A 91 10.86 36.76 -15.08
N THR A 92 11.09 35.49 -15.38
CA THR A 92 10.54 34.84 -16.57
C THR A 92 9.01 34.70 -16.49
N ALA A 93 8.44 34.49 -15.30
CA ALA A 93 6.99 34.43 -15.11
C ALA A 93 6.31 35.80 -15.27
N VAL A 94 6.99 36.89 -14.85
CA VAL A 94 6.48 38.27 -14.98
C VAL A 94 6.55 38.78 -16.42
N ASP A 95 7.56 38.36 -17.18
CA ASP A 95 7.78 38.81 -18.56
C ASP A 95 7.15 37.87 -19.63
N SER A 96 6.58 36.73 -19.22
CA SER A 96 6.02 35.70 -20.13
C SER A 96 4.54 35.93 -20.45
N SER A 97 4.15 35.67 -21.70
CA SER A 97 2.74 35.60 -22.14
C SER A 97 2.01 34.34 -21.65
N HIS A 98 2.72 33.39 -21.04
CA HIS A 98 2.22 32.14 -20.45
C HIS A 98 2.90 31.88 -19.08
N PRO A 99 2.51 32.59 -18.00
CA PRO A 99 3.13 32.48 -16.68
C PRO A 99 2.91 31.11 -16.01
N ASP A 100 1.82 30.44 -16.39
CA ASP A 100 1.36 29.12 -15.95
C ASP A 100 2.29 27.96 -16.37
N GLN A 101 3.10 28.16 -17.42
CA GLN A 101 4.13 27.20 -17.83
C GLN A 101 5.47 27.42 -17.12
N VAL A 102 5.62 28.54 -16.40
CA VAL A 102 6.84 28.91 -15.67
C VAL A 102 6.74 28.54 -14.19
N VAL A 103 5.52 28.54 -13.62
CA VAL A 103 5.25 28.10 -12.24
C VAL A 103 3.97 27.25 -12.23
N PRO A 104 4.01 25.99 -11.74
CA PRO A 104 2.83 25.13 -11.70
C PRO A 104 1.87 25.61 -10.60
N LEU A 105 0.98 26.53 -10.94
CA LEU A 105 -0.18 26.84 -10.12
C LEU A 105 -1.32 25.87 -10.51
N PRO A 106 -1.99 25.22 -9.55
CA PRO A 106 -3.17 24.42 -9.87
C PRO A 106 -4.24 25.32 -10.51
N ALA A 107 -4.84 24.86 -11.60
CA ALA A 107 -5.86 25.61 -12.32
C ALA A 107 -7.08 25.88 -11.43
N THR A 108 -7.44 27.14 -11.26
CA THR A 108 -8.65 27.55 -10.53
C THR A 108 -9.90 27.14 -11.31
N ALA A 109 -11.03 26.96 -10.61
CA ALA A 109 -12.31 26.63 -11.25
C ALA A 109 -12.69 27.64 -12.35
N GLU A 110 -12.39 28.93 -12.13
CA GLU A 110 -12.59 30.02 -13.09
C GLU A 110 -11.65 29.91 -14.30
N GLY A 111 -10.39 29.50 -14.11
CA GLY A 111 -9.44 29.27 -15.21
C GLY A 111 -9.85 28.10 -16.11
N ASN A 112 -10.41 27.03 -15.52
CA ASN A 112 -10.93 25.88 -16.28
C ASN A 112 -12.20 26.21 -17.08
N GLU A 113 -13.06 27.11 -16.59
CA GLU A 113 -14.21 27.60 -17.35
C GLU A 113 -13.80 28.51 -18.51
N GLN A 114 -12.78 29.35 -18.33
CA GLN A 114 -12.25 30.22 -19.38
C GLN A 114 -11.52 29.44 -20.49
N LEU A 115 -10.78 28.37 -20.15
CA LEU A 115 -10.14 27.48 -21.12
C LEU A 115 -11.16 26.72 -21.98
N LYS A 116 -12.27 26.26 -21.36
CA LYS A 116 -13.39 25.65 -22.08
C LYS A 116 -14.12 26.66 -22.98
N ALA A 117 -14.28 27.90 -22.53
CA ALA A 117 -14.90 28.97 -23.32
C ALA A 117 -14.06 29.37 -24.56
N HIS A 118 -12.74 29.15 -24.54
CA HIS A 118 -11.83 29.42 -25.66
C HIS A 118 -11.42 28.16 -26.45
N GLY A 119 -12.11 27.03 -26.24
CA GLY A 119 -11.97 25.84 -27.07
C GLY A 119 -10.74 24.96 -26.80
N VAL A 120 -10.04 25.16 -25.68
CA VAL A 120 -8.87 24.35 -25.31
C VAL A 120 -9.30 23.17 -24.42
N GLN A 121 -9.24 21.94 -24.96
CA GLN A 121 -9.21 20.71 -24.19
C GLN A 121 -7.74 20.38 -23.87
N ALA A 122 -7.24 20.82 -22.71
CA ALA A 122 -5.86 20.54 -22.30
C ALA A 122 -5.82 19.44 -21.24
N ASP A 123 -5.41 18.24 -21.65
CA ASP A 123 -4.85 17.23 -20.74
C ASP A 123 -3.47 17.73 -20.26
N LEU A 124 -3.33 17.90 -18.95
CA LEU A 124 -2.09 18.35 -18.27
C LEU A 124 -1.01 17.24 -18.26
N PRO A 125 0.30 17.60 -18.11
CA PRO A 125 1.43 16.69 -18.36
C PRO A 125 1.42 15.44 -17.47
N ASN A 126 1.60 14.27 -18.10
CA ASN A 126 1.57 12.95 -17.47
C ASN A 126 2.68 12.79 -16.43
N ARG A 127 2.31 12.37 -15.22
CA ARG A 127 3.24 11.93 -14.18
C ARG A 127 3.96 10.65 -14.66
N PRO A 128 5.22 10.42 -14.29
CA PRO A 128 5.91 9.18 -14.66
C PRO A 128 5.19 7.98 -14.00
N LEU A 129 5.01 6.89 -14.75
CA LEU A 129 4.21 5.72 -14.34
C LEU A 129 5.08 4.45 -14.23
N TYR A 130 4.72 3.56 -13.33
CA TYR A 130 5.24 2.19 -13.26
C TYR A 130 4.60 1.33 -14.35
N GLU A 131 5.42 0.61 -15.12
CA GLU A 131 4.96 -0.20 -16.27
C GLU A 131 3.97 -1.31 -15.86
N SER A 132 4.26 -1.95 -14.74
CA SER A 132 3.49 -3.04 -14.14
C SER A 132 2.06 -2.64 -13.78
N THR A 133 1.87 -1.46 -13.19
CA THR A 133 0.62 -1.05 -12.52
C THR A 133 -0.02 0.19 -13.13
N GLY A 134 0.70 0.94 -13.95
CA GLY A 134 0.26 2.24 -14.48
C GLY A 134 0.14 3.34 -13.42
N MET A 135 0.66 3.14 -12.20
CA MET A 135 0.59 4.12 -11.11
C MET A 135 1.87 4.95 -11.01
N SER A 136 1.78 6.15 -10.43
CA SER A 136 2.93 7.02 -10.17
C SER A 136 3.42 6.96 -8.73
N SER A 137 2.54 6.67 -7.76
CA SER A 137 2.85 6.69 -6.33
C SER A 137 1.80 5.95 -5.50
N GLU A 138 2.10 5.70 -4.22
CA GLU A 138 1.15 5.16 -3.22
C GLU A 138 -0.16 5.95 -3.17
N ASP A 139 -0.11 7.27 -3.30
CA ASP A 139 -1.28 8.14 -3.25
C ASP A 139 -2.33 7.82 -4.32
N ASP A 140 -1.92 7.23 -5.44
CA ASP A 140 -2.81 6.84 -6.52
C ASP A 140 -3.75 5.68 -6.12
N LEU A 141 -3.38 4.87 -5.13
CA LEU A 141 -4.21 3.75 -4.64
C LEU A 141 -5.54 4.22 -4.04
N SER A 142 -5.60 5.45 -3.56
CA SER A 142 -6.81 6.05 -2.97
C SER A 142 -7.56 6.99 -3.91
N LYS A 143 -7.09 7.19 -5.15
CA LYS A 143 -7.76 8.09 -6.10
C LYS A 143 -8.95 7.38 -6.73
N GLU A 144 -10.14 7.96 -6.58
CA GLU A 144 -11.35 7.43 -7.19
C GLU A 144 -11.19 7.28 -8.71
N THR A 145 -11.62 6.12 -9.21
CA THR A 145 -11.63 5.81 -10.64
C THR A 145 -12.90 6.34 -11.29
N ASP A 146 -12.78 7.06 -12.41
CA ASP A 146 -13.93 7.33 -13.29
C ASP A 146 -14.35 6.01 -13.95
N LEU A 147 -15.49 5.48 -13.52
CA LEU A 147 -15.95 4.13 -13.89
C LEU A 147 -16.27 4.02 -15.39
N ASP A 148 -16.83 5.08 -15.98
CA ASP A 148 -17.21 5.08 -17.40
C ASP A 148 -15.98 5.24 -18.28
N GLN A 149 -15.02 6.07 -17.87
CA GLN A 149 -13.77 6.26 -18.58
C GLN A 149 -12.87 5.01 -18.48
N ASP A 150 -12.72 4.39 -17.30
CA ASP A 150 -11.92 3.17 -17.12
C ASP A 150 -12.42 2.04 -18.04
N TRP A 151 -13.73 1.79 -18.06
CA TRP A 151 -14.32 0.81 -18.96
C TRP A 151 -14.12 1.17 -20.43
N LYS A 152 -14.22 2.45 -20.79
CA LYS A 152 -14.00 2.91 -22.17
C LYS A 152 -12.55 2.69 -22.62
N THR A 153 -11.59 2.97 -21.75
CA THR A 153 -10.15 2.93 -22.04
C THR A 153 -9.61 1.51 -22.01
N HIS A 154 -9.88 0.77 -20.95
CA HIS A 154 -9.21 -0.51 -20.68
C HIS A 154 -10.02 -1.73 -21.12
N LYS A 155 -11.33 -1.60 -21.32
CA LYS A 155 -12.23 -2.70 -21.73
C LYS A 155 -12.13 -3.94 -20.83
N PHE A 156 -11.79 -3.76 -19.56
CA PHE A 156 -11.58 -4.85 -18.60
C PHE A 156 -12.86 -5.20 -17.83
N LEU A 157 -13.21 -4.46 -16.78
CA LEU A 157 -14.42 -4.68 -15.99
C LEU A 157 -15.22 -3.39 -15.90
N ASP A 158 -16.54 -3.48 -16.12
CA ASP A 158 -17.46 -2.37 -15.88
C ASP A 158 -17.82 -2.33 -14.39
N LEU A 159 -17.20 -1.40 -13.66
CA LEU A 159 -17.42 -1.20 -12.22
C LEU A 159 -18.86 -0.75 -11.89
N ASN A 160 -19.68 -0.34 -12.86
CA ASN A 160 -21.11 -0.09 -12.65
C ASN A 160 -21.96 -1.36 -12.58
N ARG A 161 -21.37 -2.54 -12.84
CA ARG A 161 -22.06 -3.83 -12.89
C ARG A 161 -21.38 -4.86 -11.98
N PRO A 162 -22.09 -5.94 -11.59
CA PRO A 162 -21.48 -7.02 -10.80
C PRO A 162 -20.24 -7.62 -11.46
N LEU A 163 -19.12 -7.70 -10.73
CA LEU A 163 -17.83 -8.11 -11.29
C LEU A 163 -17.71 -9.63 -11.52
N PHE A 164 -18.33 -10.45 -10.66
CA PHE A 164 -18.20 -11.91 -10.73
C PHE A 164 -18.76 -12.51 -12.03
N PRO A 165 -19.99 -12.16 -12.50
CA PRO A 165 -20.48 -12.64 -13.78
C PRO A 165 -19.64 -12.15 -14.97
N GLN A 166 -19.10 -10.92 -14.89
CA GLN A 166 -18.23 -10.38 -15.94
C GLN A 166 -16.96 -11.22 -16.09
N MET A 167 -16.35 -11.63 -14.97
CA MET A 167 -15.19 -12.53 -14.97
C MET A 167 -15.54 -13.94 -15.47
N LEU A 168 -16.60 -14.53 -14.94
CA LEU A 168 -16.97 -15.92 -15.23
C LEU A 168 -17.35 -16.16 -16.69
N PHE A 169 -17.97 -15.15 -17.33
CA PHE A 169 -18.39 -15.20 -18.73
C PHE A 169 -17.51 -14.34 -19.64
N SER A 170 -16.32 -13.96 -19.17
CA SER A 170 -15.37 -13.17 -19.95
C SER A 170 -14.82 -13.94 -21.15
N LYS A 171 -14.23 -13.20 -22.08
CA LYS A 171 -13.41 -13.72 -23.19
C LYS A 171 -11.98 -13.18 -23.11
N PHE A 172 -11.53 -12.84 -21.91
CA PHE A 172 -10.19 -12.32 -21.69
C PHE A 172 -9.16 -13.42 -21.95
N SER A 173 -8.06 -13.06 -22.59
CA SER A 173 -6.86 -13.89 -22.50
C SER A 173 -6.24 -13.73 -21.11
N LYS A 174 -5.50 -14.74 -20.68
CA LYS A 174 -4.67 -14.71 -19.47
C LYS A 174 -3.79 -13.47 -19.43
N GLU A 175 -3.08 -13.16 -20.51
CA GLU A 175 -2.13 -12.04 -20.57
C GLU A 175 -2.86 -10.70 -20.34
N PHE A 176 -3.98 -10.49 -21.02
CA PHE A 176 -4.80 -9.29 -20.85
C PHE A 176 -5.36 -9.21 -19.42
N TYR A 177 -5.85 -10.32 -18.88
CA TYR A 177 -6.33 -10.37 -17.50
C TYR A 177 -5.25 -10.01 -16.49
N LEU A 178 -4.07 -10.62 -16.59
CA LEU A 178 -2.97 -10.38 -15.64
C LEU A 178 -2.44 -8.95 -15.73
N GLU A 179 -2.40 -8.36 -16.93
CA GLU A 179 -2.07 -6.95 -17.12
C GLU A 179 -3.10 -6.05 -16.43
N GLN A 180 -4.39 -6.35 -16.53
CA GLN A 180 -5.43 -5.47 -16.02
C GLN A 180 -5.75 -5.66 -14.53
N VAL A 181 -5.71 -6.89 -14.01
CA VAL A 181 -6.07 -7.20 -12.62
C VAL A 181 -5.07 -6.63 -11.62
N HIS A 182 -3.79 -6.52 -12.00
CA HIS A 182 -2.73 -5.94 -11.17
C HIS A 182 -2.58 -4.42 -11.34
N ARG A 183 -3.42 -3.79 -12.17
CA ARG A 183 -3.51 -2.33 -12.26
C ARG A 183 -4.62 -1.86 -11.30
N PRO A 184 -4.28 -1.23 -10.16
CA PRO A 184 -5.30 -1.00 -9.14
C PRO A 184 -6.30 0.10 -9.53
N ARG A 185 -7.56 -0.08 -9.13
CA ARG A 185 -8.67 0.87 -9.24
C ARG A 185 -9.21 1.21 -7.85
N HIS A 186 -10.00 2.27 -7.75
CA HIS A 186 -10.68 2.64 -6.51
C HIS A 186 -12.16 2.93 -6.77
N TYR A 187 -13.04 2.21 -6.08
CA TYR A 187 -14.48 2.38 -6.23
C TYR A 187 -14.97 3.65 -5.53
N LYS A 188 -15.94 4.31 -6.15
CA LYS A 188 -16.48 5.61 -5.72
C LYS A 188 -16.91 5.63 -4.25
N GLY A 189 -16.59 6.71 -3.54
CA GLY A 189 -16.99 6.96 -2.16
C GLY A 189 -16.37 6.00 -1.13
N GLY A 190 -15.35 5.22 -1.51
CA GLY A 190 -14.73 4.22 -0.64
C GLY A 190 -15.65 3.04 -0.27
N ASP A 191 -16.75 2.85 -1.00
CA ASP A 191 -17.62 1.66 -0.87
C ASP A 191 -17.00 0.47 -1.62
N SER A 192 -17.57 -0.72 -1.44
CA SER A 192 -17.16 -1.93 -2.16
C SER A 192 -17.92 -2.05 -3.48
N ALA A 193 -17.20 -2.16 -4.60
CA ALA A 193 -17.80 -2.41 -5.93
C ALA A 193 -18.72 -3.65 -5.89
N PRO A 194 -19.85 -3.75 -6.59
CA PRO A 194 -20.70 -4.94 -6.49
C PRO A 194 -19.99 -6.19 -7.06
N LEU A 195 -19.83 -7.27 -6.28
CA LEU A 195 -19.26 -8.52 -6.78
C LEU A 195 -20.33 -9.40 -7.44
N PHE A 196 -21.41 -9.68 -6.73
CA PHE A 196 -22.55 -10.48 -7.20
C PHE A 196 -23.78 -9.63 -7.54
N GLY A 197 -23.97 -8.50 -6.84
CA GLY A 197 -25.11 -7.59 -7.03
C GLY A 197 -26.48 -8.19 -6.67
N ASN A 198 -26.49 -9.24 -5.84
CA ASN A 198 -27.70 -9.94 -5.43
C ASN A 198 -27.56 -10.44 -3.96
N VAL A 199 -28.39 -11.38 -3.54
CA VAL A 199 -28.40 -11.94 -2.17
C VAL A 199 -27.06 -12.56 -1.72
N LEU A 200 -26.15 -12.86 -2.65
CA LEU A 200 -24.82 -13.40 -2.35
C LEU A 200 -23.79 -12.31 -2.01
N GLU A 201 -24.09 -11.02 -2.24
CA GLU A 201 -23.17 -9.91 -1.99
C GLU A 201 -22.57 -9.91 -0.57
N PRO A 202 -23.35 -10.17 0.51
CA PRO A 202 -22.80 -10.22 1.86
C PRO A 202 -21.69 -11.26 2.05
N LEU A 203 -21.70 -12.37 1.29
CA LEU A 203 -20.65 -13.40 1.36
C LEU A 203 -19.31 -12.91 0.81
N SER A 204 -19.32 -11.86 0.00
CA SER A 204 -18.11 -11.25 -0.57
C SER A 204 -17.50 -10.15 0.30
N LYS A 205 -18.19 -9.73 1.38
CA LYS A 205 -17.77 -8.61 2.22
C LYS A 205 -17.36 -9.14 3.60
N THR A 206 -16.05 -9.15 3.87
CA THR A 206 -15.50 -9.60 5.16
C THR A 206 -14.82 -8.43 5.85
N ALA A 207 -15.36 -8.00 6.98
CA ALA A 207 -14.72 -6.97 7.81
C ALA A 207 -13.50 -7.56 8.54
N TRP A 208 -12.44 -6.76 8.73
CA TRP A 208 -11.18 -7.22 9.33
C TRP A 208 -11.35 -7.89 10.70
N TYR A 209 -12.23 -7.37 11.56
CA TYR A 209 -12.46 -7.91 12.90
C TYR A 209 -13.16 -9.28 12.91
N MET A 210 -13.71 -9.72 11.77
CA MET A 210 -14.28 -11.06 11.65
C MET A 210 -13.23 -12.15 11.81
N ILE A 211 -11.99 -11.88 11.37
CA ILE A 211 -10.88 -12.85 11.43
C ILE A 211 -10.56 -13.22 12.89
N PRO A 212 -10.23 -12.28 13.80
CA PRO A 212 -10.01 -12.64 15.20
C PRO A 212 -11.28 -13.16 15.89
N ILE A 213 -12.46 -12.61 15.60
CA ILE A 213 -13.71 -13.07 16.26
C ILE A 213 -14.00 -14.55 15.96
N LEU A 214 -13.83 -14.97 14.71
CA LEU A 214 -14.16 -16.35 14.31
C LEU A 214 -13.05 -17.34 14.67
N TRP A 215 -11.78 -16.96 14.48
CA TRP A 215 -10.68 -17.91 14.55
C TRP A 215 -9.96 -17.92 15.89
N LEU A 216 -9.94 -16.80 16.63
CA LEU A 216 -9.22 -16.75 17.89
C LEU A 216 -9.82 -17.68 18.96
N PRO A 217 -11.16 -17.79 19.14
CA PRO A 217 -11.72 -18.72 20.14
C PRO A 217 -11.32 -20.19 19.96
N PRO A 218 -11.49 -20.84 18.79
CA PRO A 218 -11.07 -22.23 18.60
C PRO A 218 -9.54 -22.39 18.68
N VAL A 219 -8.77 -21.40 18.22
CA VAL A 219 -7.30 -21.41 18.32
C VAL A 219 -6.83 -21.34 19.78
N LEU A 220 -7.42 -20.47 20.59
CA LEU A 220 -7.10 -20.39 22.01
C LEU A 220 -7.46 -21.70 22.73
N TYR A 221 -8.62 -22.28 22.43
CA TYR A 221 -9.00 -23.57 22.99
C TYR A 221 -7.99 -24.67 22.62
N GLY A 222 -7.64 -24.81 21.33
CA GLY A 222 -6.66 -25.79 20.87
C GLY A 222 -5.27 -25.57 21.45
N SER A 223 -4.84 -24.31 21.57
CA SER A 223 -3.54 -23.94 22.17
C SER A 223 -3.47 -24.31 23.64
N VAL A 224 -4.50 -23.94 24.43
CA VAL A 224 -4.57 -24.25 25.87
C VAL A 224 -4.65 -25.76 26.10
N LEU A 225 -5.51 -26.46 25.37
CA LEU A 225 -5.66 -27.92 25.47
C LEU A 225 -4.33 -28.62 25.18
N GLY A 226 -3.65 -28.20 24.12
CA GLY A 226 -2.36 -28.72 23.71
C GLY A 226 -1.25 -28.49 24.74
N ILE A 227 -1.09 -27.25 25.21
CA ILE A 227 -0.04 -26.86 26.15
C ILE A 227 -0.24 -27.52 27.53
N ILE A 228 -1.48 -27.59 28.05
CA ILE A 228 -1.74 -28.26 29.32
C ILE A 228 -1.42 -29.76 29.21
N THR A 229 -1.79 -30.40 28.11
CA THR A 229 -1.62 -31.86 27.95
C THR A 229 -0.17 -32.25 27.68
N LEU A 230 0.56 -31.45 26.90
CA LEU A 230 1.95 -31.73 26.51
C LEU A 230 2.98 -31.13 27.48
N GLY A 231 2.54 -30.30 28.44
CA GLY A 231 3.41 -29.54 29.32
C GLY A 231 4.29 -28.55 28.53
N PRO A 232 5.52 -28.26 29.00
CA PRO A 232 6.41 -27.28 28.36
C PRO A 232 6.71 -27.56 26.88
N VAL A 233 6.69 -28.81 26.45
CA VAL A 233 6.91 -29.20 25.04
C VAL A 233 5.78 -28.68 24.14
N GLY A 234 4.57 -28.48 24.67
CA GLY A 234 3.47 -27.87 23.94
C GLY A 234 3.79 -26.45 23.44
N ILE A 235 4.56 -25.67 24.21
CA ILE A 235 5.00 -24.32 23.81
C ILE A 235 5.90 -24.40 22.57
N ALA A 236 6.78 -25.41 22.50
CA ALA A 236 7.65 -25.61 21.35
C ALA A 236 6.85 -25.98 20.10
N TYR A 237 5.86 -26.87 20.21
CA TYR A 237 4.95 -27.19 19.10
C TYR A 237 4.15 -25.97 18.63
N TRP A 238 3.64 -25.18 19.57
CA TRP A 238 2.89 -23.97 19.23
C TRP A 238 3.77 -22.97 18.50
N SER A 239 5.00 -22.74 19.00
CA SER A 239 5.98 -21.83 18.39
C SER A 239 6.43 -22.32 17.01
N LEU A 240 6.59 -23.64 16.83
CA LEU A 240 6.85 -24.24 15.53
C LEU A 240 5.70 -23.94 14.55
N GLY A 241 4.45 -24.07 15.01
CA GLY A 241 3.28 -23.71 14.21
C GLY A 241 3.30 -22.25 13.75
N LEU A 242 3.58 -21.33 14.67
CA LEU A 242 3.69 -19.90 14.36
C LEU A 242 4.83 -19.61 13.37
N PHE A 243 5.99 -20.24 13.54
CA PHE A 243 7.09 -20.10 12.59
C PHE A 243 6.72 -20.66 11.21
N LEU A 244 6.12 -21.85 11.14
CA LEU A 244 5.67 -22.47 9.89
C LEU A 244 4.61 -21.63 9.18
N TRP A 245 3.77 -20.89 9.91
CA TRP A 245 2.86 -19.94 9.29
C TRP A 245 3.59 -18.93 8.40
N THR A 246 4.70 -18.34 8.86
CA THR A 246 5.44 -17.34 8.06
C THR A 246 5.92 -17.91 6.72
N LEU A 247 6.26 -19.21 6.70
CA LEU A 247 6.61 -19.92 5.48
C LEU A 247 5.38 -20.18 4.61
N VAL A 248 4.28 -20.62 5.20
CA VAL A 248 3.01 -20.85 4.49
C VAL A 248 2.48 -19.56 3.86
N GLU A 249 2.54 -18.44 4.58
CA GLU A 249 2.24 -17.11 4.09
C GLU A 249 3.00 -16.82 2.80
N TYR A 250 4.34 -16.91 2.84
CA TYR A 250 5.20 -16.65 1.69
C TYR A 250 4.87 -17.56 0.51
N LEU A 251 4.71 -18.87 0.76
CA LEU A 251 4.44 -19.85 -0.29
C LEU A 251 3.06 -19.67 -0.92
N LEU A 252 2.02 -19.41 -0.12
CA LEU A 252 0.69 -19.15 -0.64
C LEU A 252 0.66 -17.84 -1.42
N HIS A 253 1.27 -16.78 -0.90
CA HIS A 253 1.28 -15.49 -1.58
C HIS A 253 2.00 -15.58 -2.94
N ARG A 254 3.18 -16.21 -2.97
CA ARG A 254 3.99 -16.33 -4.19
C ARG A 254 3.45 -17.33 -5.21
N PHE A 255 3.02 -18.52 -4.78
CA PHE A 255 2.75 -19.63 -5.70
C PHE A 255 1.26 -19.94 -5.91
N LEU A 256 0.38 -19.43 -5.05
CA LEU A 256 -1.07 -19.61 -5.19
C LEU A 256 -1.75 -18.29 -5.55
N PHE A 257 -1.49 -17.23 -4.79
CA PHE A 257 -2.11 -15.93 -4.99
C PHE A 257 -1.55 -15.22 -6.23
N HIS A 258 -0.24 -15.33 -6.47
CA HIS A 258 0.45 -14.93 -7.71
C HIS A 258 0.79 -16.11 -8.62
N ILE A 259 -0.16 -17.04 -8.81
CA ILE A 259 0.04 -18.17 -9.74
C ILE A 259 0.25 -17.69 -11.20
N ASP A 260 -0.28 -16.50 -11.53
CA ASP A 260 -0.02 -15.65 -12.70
C ASP A 260 0.39 -16.40 -13.97
N SER A 261 1.69 -16.50 -14.22
CA SER A 261 2.25 -17.11 -15.45
C SER A 261 1.75 -18.54 -15.72
N TYR A 262 1.46 -19.31 -14.66
CA TYR A 262 0.98 -20.70 -14.72
C TYR A 262 -0.54 -20.83 -14.79
N LEU A 263 -1.28 -19.71 -14.77
CA LEU A 263 -2.74 -19.72 -14.84
C LEU A 263 -3.20 -20.26 -16.22
N PRO A 264 -4.21 -21.14 -16.29
CA PRO A 264 -4.80 -21.54 -17.56
C PRO A 264 -5.58 -20.39 -18.22
N ASP A 265 -5.53 -20.30 -19.54
CA ASP A 265 -6.29 -19.32 -20.32
C ASP A 265 -7.76 -19.71 -20.45
N HIS A 266 -8.49 -19.64 -19.33
CA HIS A 266 -9.89 -20.05 -19.27
C HIS A 266 -10.65 -19.29 -18.16
N PRO A 267 -11.85 -18.72 -18.45
CA PRO A 267 -12.56 -17.81 -17.56
C PRO A 267 -12.77 -18.31 -16.13
N LEU A 268 -13.01 -19.62 -15.96
CA LEU A 268 -13.13 -20.22 -14.62
C LEU A 268 -11.87 -20.03 -13.78
N PHE A 269 -10.68 -20.26 -14.35
CA PHE A 269 -9.42 -20.12 -13.61
C PHE A 269 -9.08 -18.65 -13.37
N LEU A 270 -9.36 -17.77 -14.35
CA LEU A 270 -9.23 -16.33 -14.16
C LEU A 270 -10.14 -15.84 -13.02
N THR A 271 -11.38 -16.34 -12.97
CA THR A 271 -12.34 -16.02 -11.90
C THR A 271 -11.88 -16.54 -10.54
N LEU A 272 -11.32 -17.76 -10.48
CA LEU A 272 -10.76 -18.32 -9.23
C LEU A 272 -9.59 -17.47 -8.74
N HIS A 273 -8.66 -17.06 -9.62
CA HIS A 273 -7.59 -16.13 -9.28
C HIS A 273 -8.14 -14.80 -8.76
N PHE A 274 -9.15 -14.27 -9.44
CA PHE A 274 -9.76 -12.98 -9.09
C PHE A 274 -10.34 -13.01 -7.69
N VAL A 275 -11.11 -14.03 -7.33
CA VAL A 275 -11.71 -14.11 -5.98
C VAL A 275 -10.71 -14.50 -4.89
N LEU A 276 -9.59 -15.16 -5.23
CA LEU A 276 -8.54 -15.55 -4.28
C LEU A 276 -7.68 -14.35 -3.84
N HIS A 277 -7.17 -13.60 -4.82
CA HIS A 277 -6.27 -12.47 -4.54
C HIS A 277 -6.36 -11.34 -5.56
N GLY A 278 -6.72 -11.62 -6.82
CA GLY A 278 -6.74 -10.60 -7.87
C GLY A 278 -7.67 -9.41 -7.56
N ILE A 279 -8.80 -9.64 -6.87
CA ILE A 279 -9.71 -8.56 -6.46
C ILE A 279 -9.06 -7.60 -5.46
N HIS A 280 -8.13 -8.09 -4.64
CA HIS A 280 -7.38 -7.26 -3.72
C HIS A 280 -6.40 -6.35 -4.47
N HIS A 281 -5.63 -6.88 -5.43
CA HIS A 281 -4.78 -6.04 -6.29
C HIS A 281 -5.58 -5.07 -7.16
N TYR A 282 -6.76 -5.49 -7.63
CA TYR A 282 -7.63 -4.66 -8.45
C TYR A 282 -8.32 -3.56 -7.64
N LEU A 283 -8.66 -3.80 -6.37
CA LEU A 283 -9.33 -2.85 -5.47
C LEU A 283 -8.65 -2.83 -4.08
N PRO A 284 -7.39 -2.38 -3.96
CA PRO A 284 -6.57 -2.57 -2.75
C PRO A 284 -7.09 -1.81 -1.54
N MET A 285 -7.81 -0.71 -1.77
CA MET A 285 -8.39 0.12 -0.73
C MET A 285 -9.84 -0.27 -0.35
N ASP A 286 -10.40 -1.36 -0.89
CA ASP A 286 -11.70 -1.90 -0.49
C ASP A 286 -11.61 -2.62 0.87
N LYS A 287 -12.09 -1.96 1.92
CA LYS A 287 -12.01 -2.43 3.31
C LYS A 287 -12.68 -3.77 3.58
N TYR A 288 -13.56 -4.24 2.71
CA TYR A 288 -14.29 -5.50 2.90
C TYR A 288 -13.78 -6.64 2.00
N ARG A 289 -12.77 -6.38 1.15
CA ARG A 289 -12.23 -7.34 0.16
C ARG A 289 -10.72 -7.49 0.23
N LEU A 290 -10.19 -7.38 1.44
CA LEU A 290 -8.78 -7.56 1.73
C LEU A 290 -8.53 -8.85 2.51
N VAL A 291 -9.18 -9.00 3.66
CA VAL A 291 -9.02 -10.20 4.51
C VAL A 291 -9.72 -11.41 3.89
N MET A 292 -9.19 -12.60 4.17
CA MET A 292 -9.68 -13.83 3.57
C MET A 292 -11.11 -14.15 4.07
N PRO A 293 -12.12 -14.27 3.19
CA PRO A 293 -13.45 -14.73 3.59
C PRO A 293 -13.41 -16.07 4.33
N PRO A 294 -14.18 -16.25 5.44
CA PRO A 294 -14.08 -17.45 6.27
C PRO A 294 -14.29 -18.77 5.53
N ALA A 295 -15.20 -18.80 4.55
CA ALA A 295 -15.45 -19.98 3.73
C ALA A 295 -14.22 -20.37 2.88
N MET A 296 -13.54 -19.38 2.30
CA MET A 296 -12.33 -19.60 1.51
C MET A 296 -11.16 -20.00 2.40
N PHE A 297 -11.02 -19.37 3.56
CA PHE A 297 -10.02 -19.75 4.56
C PHE A 297 -10.18 -21.22 4.98
N LEU A 298 -11.39 -21.70 5.25
CA LEU A 298 -11.62 -23.12 5.60
C LEU A 298 -11.15 -24.07 4.50
N ILE A 299 -11.39 -23.74 3.23
CA ILE A 299 -10.94 -24.55 2.09
C ILE A 299 -9.41 -24.60 2.07
N LEU A 300 -8.74 -23.45 2.21
CA LEU A 300 -7.28 -23.35 2.19
C LEU A 300 -6.63 -23.97 3.43
N ALA A 301 -7.24 -23.87 4.62
CA ALA A 301 -6.70 -24.37 5.88
C ALA A 301 -6.87 -25.89 6.04
N THR A 302 -7.91 -26.48 5.45
CA THR A 302 -8.20 -27.93 5.53
C THR A 302 -7.02 -28.84 5.14
N PRO A 303 -6.32 -28.63 4.00
CA PRO A 303 -5.15 -29.45 3.66
C PRO A 303 -4.03 -29.33 4.71
N PHE A 304 -3.79 -28.14 5.29
CA PHE A 304 -2.79 -27.96 6.35
C PHE A 304 -3.20 -28.63 7.67
N TYR A 305 -4.49 -28.61 8.01
CA TYR A 305 -5.01 -29.36 9.15
C TYR A 305 -4.75 -30.86 9.00
N LYS A 306 -5.06 -31.42 7.82
CA LYS A 306 -4.80 -32.84 7.51
C LYS A 306 -3.29 -33.14 7.51
N LEU A 307 -2.47 -32.25 6.96
CA LEU A 307 -1.02 -32.40 6.95
C LEU A 307 -0.45 -32.42 8.37
N ALA A 308 -0.90 -31.53 9.26
CA ALA A 308 -0.48 -31.53 10.66
C ALA A 308 -0.80 -32.86 11.34
N HIS A 309 -2.00 -33.41 11.12
CA HIS A 309 -2.39 -34.71 11.66
C HIS A 309 -1.65 -35.89 11.04
N PHE A 310 -1.20 -35.75 9.79
CA PHE A 310 -0.37 -36.75 9.13
C PHE A 310 1.08 -36.74 9.67
N VAL A 311 1.69 -35.56 9.79
CA VAL A 311 3.08 -35.42 10.29
C VAL A 311 3.17 -35.78 11.77
N PHE A 312 2.23 -35.29 12.58
CA PHE A 312 2.16 -35.53 14.02
C PHE A 312 1.17 -36.67 14.36
N TRP A 313 1.08 -37.69 13.50
CA TRP A 313 0.14 -38.81 13.64
C TRP A 313 0.23 -39.55 14.97
N TYR A 314 1.42 -39.54 15.58
CA TYR A 314 1.70 -40.21 16.86
C TYR A 314 1.07 -39.51 18.07
N ASN A 315 0.69 -38.23 17.95
CA ASN A 315 0.09 -37.48 19.04
C ASN A 315 -0.88 -36.40 18.53
N TRP A 316 -2.18 -36.65 18.72
CA TRP A 316 -3.24 -35.73 18.32
C TRP A 316 -3.08 -34.32 18.93
N TYR A 317 -2.68 -34.22 20.20
CA TYR A 317 -2.47 -32.92 20.85
C TYR A 317 -1.32 -32.17 20.22
N ALA A 318 -0.25 -32.85 19.79
CA ALA A 318 0.85 -32.19 19.07
C ALA A 318 0.37 -31.61 17.74
N ALA A 319 -0.39 -32.39 16.95
CA ALA A 319 -0.98 -31.92 15.70
C ALA A 319 -1.84 -30.67 15.88
N ILE A 320 -2.75 -30.70 16.86
CA ILE A 320 -3.65 -29.56 17.17
C ILE A 320 -2.87 -28.36 17.69
N THR A 321 -1.83 -28.56 18.51
CA THR A 321 -1.02 -27.46 19.06
C THR A 321 -0.26 -26.72 17.97
N VAL A 322 0.41 -27.47 17.06
CA VAL A 322 1.10 -26.88 15.90
C VAL A 322 0.11 -26.17 14.99
N PHE A 323 -1.02 -26.81 14.67
CA PHE A 323 -2.04 -26.19 13.83
C PHE A 323 -2.59 -24.90 14.47
N SER A 324 -2.83 -24.90 15.78
CA SER A 324 -3.31 -23.72 16.51
C SER A 324 -2.30 -22.56 16.47
N GLY A 325 -1.01 -22.85 16.64
CA GLY A 325 0.05 -21.84 16.46
C GLY A 325 0.10 -21.30 15.03
N GLY A 326 -0.09 -22.16 14.03
CA GLY A 326 -0.16 -21.76 12.62
C GLY A 326 -1.36 -20.86 12.31
N ILE A 327 -2.56 -21.21 12.79
CA ILE A 327 -3.76 -20.38 12.60
C ILE A 327 -3.67 -19.08 13.41
N PHE A 328 -3.01 -19.06 14.57
CA PHE A 328 -2.70 -17.81 15.25
C PHE A 328 -1.83 -16.90 14.38
N GLY A 329 -0.79 -17.45 13.75
CA GLY A 329 0.02 -16.73 12.76
C GLY A 329 -0.81 -16.15 11.62
N TYR A 330 -1.76 -16.93 11.08
CA TYR A 330 -2.73 -16.44 10.08
C TYR A 330 -3.54 -15.24 10.56
N ILE A 331 -4.08 -15.28 11.79
CA ILE A 331 -4.84 -14.15 12.34
C ILE A 331 -3.95 -12.90 12.39
N CYS A 332 -2.70 -13.05 12.85
CA CYS A 332 -1.73 -11.95 12.87
C CYS A 332 -1.44 -11.43 11.46
N TYR A 333 -1.28 -12.31 10.47
CA TYR A 333 -1.07 -11.94 9.07
C TYR A 333 -2.23 -11.13 8.50
N ASP A 334 -3.47 -11.61 8.57
CA ASP A 334 -4.62 -10.94 7.94
C ASP A 334 -4.88 -9.58 8.60
N CYS A 335 -4.70 -9.48 9.93
CA CYS A 335 -4.81 -8.21 10.64
C CYS A 335 -3.68 -7.24 10.26
N THR A 336 -2.44 -7.73 10.17
CA THR A 336 -1.29 -6.94 9.74
C THR A 336 -1.53 -6.42 8.33
N HIS A 337 -1.86 -7.30 7.39
CA HIS A 337 -2.15 -6.98 6.00
C HIS A 337 -3.21 -5.87 5.88
N TYR A 338 -4.32 -6.00 6.62
CA TYR A 338 -5.37 -4.98 6.65
C TYR A 338 -4.86 -3.62 7.14
N TRP A 339 -4.08 -3.61 8.22
CA TRP A 339 -3.56 -2.38 8.80
C TRP A 339 -2.48 -1.71 7.96
N LEU A 340 -1.69 -2.47 7.20
CA LEU A 340 -0.72 -1.91 6.23
C LEU A 340 -1.44 -1.04 5.18
N HIS A 341 -2.63 -1.43 4.72
CA HIS A 341 -3.41 -0.64 3.75
C HIS A 341 -4.17 0.53 4.37
N HIS A 342 -4.77 0.34 5.54
CA HIS A 342 -5.82 1.25 6.01
C HIS A 342 -5.48 2.16 7.19
N HIS A 343 -4.30 2.02 7.80
CA HIS A 343 -3.94 2.79 8.99
C HIS A 343 -2.58 3.49 8.84
N GLN A 344 -2.41 4.58 9.58
CA GLN A 344 -1.10 5.13 9.88
C GLN A 344 -0.51 4.31 11.02
N LEU A 345 0.66 3.73 10.78
CA LEU A 345 1.28 2.78 11.70
C LEU A 345 2.49 3.38 12.42
N PRO A 346 2.86 2.86 13.59
CA PRO A 346 4.08 3.27 14.29
C PRO A 346 5.34 3.15 13.42
N ALA A 347 6.37 3.95 13.73
CA ALA A 347 7.62 4.01 12.95
C ALA A 347 8.22 2.64 12.62
N TYR A 348 8.26 1.71 13.58
CA TYR A 348 8.88 0.40 13.41
C TYR A 348 8.16 -0.55 12.43
N VAL A 349 6.91 -0.25 12.04
CA VAL A 349 6.15 -1.01 11.03
C VAL A 349 5.89 -0.22 9.75
N ARG A 350 6.26 1.07 9.71
CA ARG A 350 6.10 1.91 8.50
C ARG A 350 6.91 1.40 7.32
N ASP A 351 8.11 0.88 7.56
CA ASP A 351 8.93 0.25 6.51
C ASP A 351 8.22 -0.96 5.88
N LEU A 352 7.58 -1.81 6.69
CA LEU A 352 6.80 -2.94 6.19
C LEU A 352 5.57 -2.48 5.39
N LYS A 353 4.93 -1.38 5.81
CA LYS A 353 3.83 -0.75 5.06
C LYS A 353 4.30 -0.26 3.69
N LYS A 354 5.38 0.52 3.65
CA LYS A 354 5.98 1.02 2.41
C LYS A 354 6.32 -0.14 1.46
N TYR A 355 6.92 -1.19 2.00
CA TYR A 355 7.30 -2.38 1.24
C TYR A 355 6.09 -3.10 0.64
N HIS A 356 5.05 -3.34 1.44
CA HIS A 356 3.83 -4.01 0.97
C HIS A 356 3.03 -3.14 -0.02
N LEU A 357 2.93 -1.83 0.21
CA LEU A 357 2.25 -0.95 -0.73
C LEU A 357 3.00 -0.86 -2.05
N ALA A 358 4.34 -0.83 -2.04
CA ALA A 358 5.13 -0.90 -3.27
C ALA A 358 4.91 -2.21 -4.03
N HIS A 359 4.64 -3.32 -3.35
CA HIS A 359 4.21 -4.54 -4.04
C HIS A 359 2.90 -4.33 -4.82
N HIS A 360 1.96 -3.53 -4.30
CA HIS A 360 0.70 -3.18 -4.99
C HIS A 360 0.85 -2.15 -6.11
N TYR A 361 1.52 -1.02 -5.88
CA TYR A 361 1.56 0.08 -6.85
C TYR A 361 2.82 0.09 -7.73
N GLN A 362 3.85 -0.69 -7.41
CA GLN A 362 5.14 -0.64 -8.10
C GLN A 362 5.53 -1.97 -8.76
N ASN A 363 5.55 -3.08 -8.03
CA ASN A 363 5.92 -4.38 -8.58
C ASN A 363 5.34 -5.55 -7.79
N PHE A 364 4.30 -6.17 -8.33
CA PHE A 364 3.63 -7.32 -7.72
C PHE A 364 4.38 -8.66 -7.89
N GLU A 365 5.46 -8.69 -8.67
CA GLU A 365 6.30 -9.89 -8.88
C GLU A 365 7.35 -10.09 -7.76
N LEU A 366 7.45 -9.14 -6.82
CA LEU A 366 8.39 -9.15 -5.69
C LEU A 366 7.67 -8.74 -4.41
N GLY A 367 8.28 -8.99 -3.24
CA GLY A 367 7.71 -8.55 -1.95
C GLY A 367 6.52 -9.38 -1.48
N PHE A 368 6.68 -10.71 -1.47
CA PHE A 368 5.60 -11.61 -1.07
C PHE A 368 5.45 -11.74 0.45
N GLY A 369 6.44 -11.30 1.23
CA GLY A 369 6.35 -11.29 2.69
C GLY A 369 5.52 -10.12 3.21
N VAL A 370 4.42 -10.38 3.91
CA VAL A 370 3.51 -9.36 4.43
C VAL A 370 3.72 -9.12 5.93
N THR A 371 3.97 -10.18 6.71
CA THR A 371 4.33 -10.06 8.14
C THR A 371 5.80 -9.76 8.35
N SER A 372 6.66 -10.16 7.41
CA SER A 372 8.10 -9.87 7.43
C SER A 372 8.73 -10.06 6.06
N LYS A 373 9.86 -9.38 5.82
CA LYS A 373 10.69 -9.54 4.61
C LYS A 373 11.60 -10.77 4.63
N PHE A 374 11.56 -11.57 5.71
CA PHE A 374 12.54 -12.64 5.97
C PHE A 374 12.65 -13.64 4.80
N TRP A 375 11.51 -14.15 4.34
CA TRP A 375 11.49 -15.14 3.26
C TRP A 375 11.79 -14.55 1.88
N ASP A 376 11.50 -13.26 1.68
CA ASP A 376 11.95 -12.54 0.48
C ASP A 376 13.48 -12.46 0.40
N TYR A 377 14.17 -12.23 1.52
CA TYR A 377 15.63 -12.28 1.58
C TYR A 377 16.18 -13.68 1.31
N VAL A 378 15.58 -14.70 1.93
CA VAL A 378 16.02 -16.10 1.79
C VAL A 378 15.91 -16.58 0.34
N TRP A 379 14.84 -16.19 -0.36
CA TRP A 379 14.58 -16.63 -1.74
C TRP A 379 14.86 -15.59 -2.82
N GLY A 380 15.45 -14.45 -2.45
CA GLY A 380 15.84 -13.42 -3.40
C GLY A 380 14.68 -12.75 -4.13
N THR A 381 13.52 -12.62 -3.48
CA THR A 381 12.33 -11.92 -3.99
C THR A 381 12.10 -10.58 -3.31
N GLU A 382 13.15 -10.00 -2.72
CA GLU A 382 13.08 -8.66 -2.14
C GLU A 382 12.61 -7.63 -3.17
N LEU A 383 11.62 -6.82 -2.77
CA LEU A 383 11.15 -5.71 -3.59
C LEU A 383 12.24 -4.65 -3.72
N LYS A 384 12.69 -4.44 -4.96
CA LYS A 384 13.62 -3.38 -5.32
C LYS A 384 12.82 -2.15 -5.74
N TYR A 385 13.01 -1.04 -5.04
CA TYR A 385 12.36 0.22 -5.40
C TYR A 385 12.89 0.70 -6.76
N THR A 386 12.01 0.74 -7.76
CA THR A 386 12.29 1.20 -9.12
C THR A 386 11.85 2.64 -9.28
N LYS A 387 12.49 3.36 -10.19
CA LYS A 387 12.05 4.70 -10.58
C LYS A 387 10.92 4.57 -11.61
N PRO A 388 9.86 5.38 -11.52
CA PRO A 388 8.79 5.35 -12.52
C PRO A 388 9.30 5.86 -13.88
N ILE A 389 8.72 5.35 -14.97
CA ILE A 389 9.13 5.66 -16.34
C ILE A 389 8.55 7.02 -16.73
N LYS A 390 9.35 7.90 -17.31
CA LYS A 390 8.84 9.16 -17.89
C LYS A 390 7.89 8.84 -19.05
N SER A 391 6.65 9.31 -18.98
CA SER A 391 5.74 9.23 -20.12
C SER A 391 6.34 10.00 -21.29
N SER A 392 6.55 9.32 -22.41
CA SER A 392 7.05 9.89 -23.66
C SER A 392 6.08 10.87 -24.31
#